data_AF-A0A4Y9INR6-F1
#
_entry.id   AF-A0A4Y9INR6-F1
#
_cell.length_a   1.000
_cell.length_b   1.000
_cell.length_c   1.000
_cell.angle_alpha   90.00
_cell.angle_beta   90.00
_cell.angle_gamma   90.00
#
_symmetry.space_group_name_H-M   'P 1'
#
loop_
_entity.id
_entity.type
_entity.pdbx_description
1 polymer ?
#
loop_
_entity_poly.entity_id
_entity_poly.type
_entity_poly.pdbx_seq_one_letter_code
_entity_poly.pdbx_strand_id
1 'polypeptide(L)'
;MHDNIKNNVSKNRVSARLKEKVISVRVTTMEYLALKKRARDAGMSLSSFARSSLLSAKVVQRIGKDDADTLRKLSGEANNLNQLARSANKDGFTSVAREITSLRNMIVDIINHLSDDWKNYAKSRF
;
A
#
# COMPACT_ATOMS: atom_id res chain seq x y z
N MET A 1 -7.62 -50.36 -20.25
CA MET A 1 -7.01 -49.02 -20.37
C MET A 1 -8.06 -47.89 -20.40
N HIS A 2 -9.14 -47.94 -19.60
CA HIS A 2 -10.28 -47.00 -19.76
C HIS A 2 -10.67 -46.18 -18.51
N ASP A 3 -9.98 -46.32 -17.37
CA ASP A 3 -10.45 -45.73 -16.11
C ASP A 3 -9.75 -44.44 -15.66
N ASN A 4 -8.71 -44.00 -16.38
CA ASN A 4 -7.90 -42.84 -15.96
C ASN A 4 -8.44 -41.47 -16.46
N ILE A 5 -9.43 -41.47 -17.35
CA ILE A 5 -9.98 -40.24 -17.94
C ILE A 5 -11.10 -39.66 -17.05
N LYS A 6 -11.94 -40.50 -16.43
CA LYS A 6 -13.10 -40.04 -15.64
C LYS A 6 -12.71 -39.34 -14.33
N ASN A 7 -11.61 -39.75 -13.70
CA ASN A 7 -11.15 -39.19 -12.42
C ASN A 7 -10.48 -37.81 -12.54
N ASN A 8 -9.95 -37.45 -13.71
CA ASN A 8 -9.34 -36.14 -13.94
C ASN A 8 -10.40 -35.07 -14.22
N VAL A 9 -11.50 -35.46 -14.89
CA VAL A 9 -12.63 -34.56 -15.19
C VAL A 9 -13.41 -34.18 -13.92
N SER A 10 -13.57 -35.09 -12.94
CA SER A 10 -14.30 -34.81 -11.70
C SER A 10 -13.53 -33.85 -10.77
N LYS A 11 -12.22 -34.02 -10.58
CA LYS A 11 -11.38 -33.12 -9.78
C LYS A 11 -11.32 -31.70 -10.33
N ASN A 12 -11.28 -31.54 -11.66
CA ASN A 12 -11.31 -30.22 -12.30
C ASN A 12 -12.66 -29.50 -12.15
N ARG A 13 -13.78 -30.25 -12.12
CA ARG A 13 -15.11 -29.66 -11.89
C ARG A 13 -15.32 -29.21 -10.44
N VAL A 14 -14.72 -29.91 -9.47
CA VAL A 14 -14.82 -29.53 -8.05
C VAL A 14 -14.00 -28.26 -7.75
N SER A 15 -12.81 -28.10 -8.34
CA SER A 15 -12.02 -26.87 -8.15
C SER A 15 -12.62 -25.63 -8.84
N ALA A 16 -13.30 -25.83 -9.98
CA ALA A 16 -14.07 -24.77 -10.64
C ALA A 16 -15.24 -24.26 -9.76
N ARG A 17 -15.80 -25.14 -8.90
CA ARG A 17 -16.89 -24.82 -7.98
C ARG A 17 -16.45 -24.05 -6.72
N LEU A 18 -15.15 -23.91 -6.47
CA LEU A 18 -14.63 -23.15 -5.31
C LEU A 18 -14.66 -21.62 -5.51
N LYS A 19 -14.90 -21.14 -6.74
CA LYS A 19 -14.94 -19.70 -7.05
C LYS A 19 -16.39 -19.23 -7.17
N GLU A 20 -16.97 -18.86 -6.03
CA GLU A 20 -18.41 -18.58 -5.91
C GLU A 20 -18.83 -17.17 -6.31
N LYS A 21 -17.87 -16.22 -6.37
CA LYS A 21 -18.13 -14.80 -6.64
C LYS A 21 -17.57 -14.38 -7.99
N VAL A 22 -18.36 -13.60 -8.71
CA VAL A 22 -17.98 -13.01 -10.01
C VAL A 22 -17.72 -11.52 -9.82
N ILE A 23 -16.57 -11.06 -10.30
CA ILE A 23 -16.24 -9.64 -10.39
C ILE A 23 -16.35 -9.25 -11.86
N SER A 24 -17.30 -8.38 -12.18
CA SER A 24 -17.57 -7.92 -13.55
C SER A 24 -17.01 -6.52 -13.77
N VAL A 25 -16.20 -6.35 -14.82
CA VAL A 25 -15.64 -5.06 -15.23
C VAL A 25 -16.00 -4.84 -16.70
N ARG A 26 -16.61 -3.69 -17.00
CA ARG A 26 -16.85 -3.26 -18.39
C ARG A 26 -15.59 -2.60 -18.92
N VAL A 27 -15.17 -2.99 -20.12
CA VAL A 27 -13.99 -2.48 -20.81
C VAL A 27 -14.36 -2.11 -22.24
N THR A 28 -13.64 -1.16 -22.80
CA THR A 28 -13.68 -0.83 -24.22
C THR A 28 -13.07 -1.96 -25.07
N THR A 29 -13.31 -1.94 -26.38
CA THR A 29 -12.72 -2.89 -27.33
C THR A 29 -11.19 -2.89 -27.26
N MET A 30 -10.58 -1.70 -27.17
CA MET A 30 -9.11 -1.58 -27.11
C MET A 30 -8.52 -2.15 -25.83
N GLU A 31 -9.17 -1.89 -24.69
CA GLU A 31 -8.76 -2.46 -23.40
C GLU A 31 -8.90 -3.99 -23.40
N TYR A 32 -10.00 -4.53 -23.94
CA TYR A 32 -10.19 -5.96 -24.08
C TYR A 32 -9.07 -6.60 -24.92
N LEU A 33 -8.74 -6.03 -26.07
CA LEU A 33 -7.66 -6.53 -26.93
C LEU A 33 -6.30 -6.46 -26.24
N ALA A 34 -6.02 -5.37 -25.52
CA ALA A 34 -4.79 -5.22 -24.75
C ALA A 34 -4.67 -6.27 -23.63
N LEU A 35 -5.73 -6.49 -22.86
CA LEU A 35 -5.78 -7.52 -21.81
C LEU A 35 -5.63 -8.93 -22.40
N LYS A 36 -6.28 -9.21 -23.54
CA LYS A 36 -6.18 -10.49 -24.25
C LYS A 36 -4.76 -10.73 -24.76
N LYS A 37 -4.07 -9.69 -25.25
CA LYS A 37 -2.66 -9.78 -25.65
C LYS A 37 -1.77 -10.10 -24.45
N ARG A 38 -1.87 -9.34 -23.35
CA ARG A 38 -1.07 -9.56 -22.14
C ARG A 38 -1.29 -10.97 -21.55
N ALA A 39 -2.52 -11.47 -21.56
CA ALA A 39 -2.81 -12.83 -21.13
C ALA A 39 -2.10 -13.88 -21.99
N ARG A 40 -2.09 -13.70 -23.33
CA ARG A 40 -1.34 -14.58 -24.24
C ARG A 40 0.16 -14.50 -24.01
N ASP A 41 0.71 -13.29 -23.87
CA ASP A 41 2.13 -13.07 -23.64
C ASP A 41 2.59 -13.72 -22.31
N ALA A 42 1.69 -13.79 -21.31
CA ALA A 42 1.91 -14.48 -20.04
C ALA A 42 1.61 -16.00 -20.08
N GLY A 43 1.15 -16.55 -21.21
CA GLY A 43 0.77 -17.97 -21.32
C GLY A 43 -0.47 -18.35 -20.50
N MET A 44 -1.33 -17.39 -20.17
CA MET A 44 -2.49 -17.58 -19.28
C MET A 44 -3.83 -17.39 -20.02
N SER A 45 -4.89 -17.98 -19.48
CA SER A 45 -6.25 -17.59 -19.89
C SER A 45 -6.57 -16.18 -19.42
N LEU A 46 -7.44 -15.46 -20.13
CA LEU A 46 -7.83 -14.10 -19.77
C LEU A 46 -8.38 -14.00 -18.33
N SER A 47 -9.18 -14.99 -17.91
CA SER A 47 -9.71 -15.05 -16.55
C SER A 47 -8.63 -15.29 -15.49
N SER A 48 -7.64 -16.15 -15.78
CA SER A 48 -6.53 -16.41 -14.85
C SER A 48 -5.59 -15.21 -14.77
N PHE A 49 -5.31 -14.58 -15.91
CA PHE A 49 -4.55 -13.34 -15.97
C PHE A 49 -5.23 -12.22 -15.20
N ALA A 50 -6.53 -12.00 -15.41
CA ALA A 50 -7.29 -10.97 -14.70
C ALA A 50 -7.32 -11.24 -13.19
N ARG A 51 -7.59 -12.49 -12.77
CA ARG A 51 -7.57 -12.86 -11.35
C ARG A 51 -6.20 -12.65 -10.73
N SER A 52 -5.13 -13.14 -11.38
CA SER A 52 -3.77 -12.99 -10.88
C SER A 52 -3.40 -11.51 -10.77
N SER A 53 -3.70 -10.73 -11.80
CA SER A 53 -3.44 -9.29 -11.84
C SER A 53 -4.18 -8.53 -10.75
N LEU A 54 -5.46 -8.87 -10.50
CA LEU A 54 -6.27 -8.24 -9.46
C LEU A 54 -5.80 -8.62 -8.05
N LEU A 55 -5.35 -9.86 -7.84
CA LEU A 55 -4.81 -10.30 -6.54
C LEU A 55 -3.39 -9.78 -6.30
N SER A 56 -2.59 -9.60 -7.35
CA SER A 56 -1.22 -9.07 -7.27
C SER A 56 -1.15 -7.56 -7.39
N ALA A 57 -2.27 -6.89 -7.71
CA ALA A 57 -2.32 -5.45 -7.85
C ALA A 57 -1.88 -4.81 -6.52
N LYS A 58 -0.78 -4.07 -6.55
CA LYS A 58 -0.37 -3.25 -5.41
C LYS A 58 -1.38 -2.11 -5.28
N VAL A 59 -2.32 -2.24 -4.37
CA VAL A 59 -3.13 -1.10 -3.92
C VAL A 59 -2.16 -0.17 -3.20
N VAL A 60 -1.78 0.93 -3.85
CA VAL A 60 -1.12 2.03 -3.16
C VAL A 60 -2.23 2.73 -2.39
N GLN A 61 -2.32 2.40 -1.10
CA GLN A 61 -3.24 3.08 -0.21
C GLN A 61 -2.89 4.56 -0.25
N ARG A 62 -3.87 5.38 -0.64
CA ARG A 62 -3.77 6.83 -0.53
C ARG A 62 -3.45 7.10 0.94
N ILE A 63 -2.39 7.87 1.21
CA ILE A 63 -1.97 8.31 2.56
C ILE A 63 -3.22 8.47 3.41
N GLY A 64 -3.36 7.62 4.44
CA GLY A 64 -4.56 7.60 5.27
C GLY A 64 -4.77 8.97 5.92
N LYS A 65 -5.98 9.26 6.39
CA LYS A 65 -6.24 10.52 7.11
C LYS A 65 -5.28 10.68 8.30
N ASP A 66 -4.98 9.57 8.98
CA ASP A 66 -4.08 9.53 10.12
C ASP A 66 -2.61 9.77 9.72
N ASP A 67 -2.17 9.19 8.59
CA ASP A 67 -0.83 9.45 8.02
C ASP A 67 -0.68 10.91 7.60
N ALA A 68 -1.71 11.48 6.97
CA ALA A 68 -1.74 12.88 6.55
C ALA A 68 -1.72 13.83 7.76
N ASP A 69 -2.42 13.48 8.83
CA ASP A 69 -2.40 14.21 10.09
C ASP A 69 -1.02 14.15 10.76
N THR A 70 -0.34 13.00 10.68
CA THR A 70 1.02 12.80 11.19
C THR A 70 2.06 13.61 10.39
N LEU A 71 1.97 13.63 9.06
CA LEU A 71 2.80 14.47 8.19
C LEU A 71 2.58 15.97 8.42
N ARG A 72 1.33 16.36 8.71
CA ARG A 72 0.98 17.74 9.06
C ARG A 72 1.59 18.15 10.41
N LYS A 73 1.58 17.28 11.42
CA LYS A 73 2.28 17.51 12.69
C LYS A 73 3.78 17.70 12.47
N LEU A 74 4.42 16.84 11.67
CA LEU A 74 5.85 16.98 11.34
C LEU A 74 6.17 18.33 10.68
N SER A 75 5.29 18.79 9.79
CA SER A 75 5.41 20.11 9.16
C SER A 75 5.27 21.26 10.17
N GLY A 76 4.41 21.10 11.19
CA GLY A 76 4.31 22.00 12.32
C GLY A 76 5.62 22.09 13.12
N GLU A 77 6.27 20.95 13.37
CA GLU A 77 7.55 20.93 14.08
C GLU A 77 8.68 21.61 13.30
N ALA A 78 8.70 21.51 11.97
CA ALA A 78 9.64 22.28 11.16
C ALA A 78 9.46 23.80 11.31
N ASN A 79 8.22 24.27 11.46
CA ASN A 79 7.92 25.67 11.74
C ASN A 79 8.35 26.07 13.16
N ASN A 80 8.19 25.20 14.14
CA ASN A 80 8.68 25.43 15.51
C ASN A 80 10.21 25.55 15.52
N LEU A 81 10.92 24.70 14.77
CA LEU A 81 12.38 24.79 14.63
C LEU A 81 12.83 26.14 14.07
N ASN A 82 12.15 26.63 13.03
CA ASN A 82 12.43 27.94 12.43
C ASN A 82 12.20 29.09 13.42
N GLN A 83 11.18 29.00 14.27
CA GLN A 83 10.92 30.00 15.31
C GLN A 83 11.99 29.99 16.39
N LEU A 84 12.39 28.81 16.86
CA LEU A 84 13.46 28.65 17.85
C LEU A 84 14.81 29.13 17.31
N ALA A 85 15.13 28.87 16.04
CA ALA A 85 16.33 29.39 15.40
C ALA A 85 16.34 30.93 15.37
N ARG A 86 15.21 31.56 15.06
CA ARG A 86 15.08 33.02 15.08
C ARG A 86 15.21 33.60 16.50
N SER A 87 14.59 32.95 17.48
CA SER A 87 14.69 33.38 18.89
C SER A 87 16.10 33.20 19.44
N ALA A 88 16.78 32.09 19.13
CA ALA A 88 18.19 31.88 19.50
C ALA A 88 19.12 32.96 18.93
N ASN A 89 18.89 33.37 17.67
CA ASN A 89 19.66 34.42 17.02
C ASN A 89 19.41 35.81 17.65
N LYS A 90 18.24 36.03 18.24
CA LYS A 90 17.84 37.32 18.83
C LYS A 90 18.20 37.42 20.32
N ASP A 91 17.83 36.41 21.08
CA ASP A 91 17.81 36.40 22.55
C ASP A 91 18.90 35.47 23.14
N GLY A 92 19.68 34.81 22.29
CA GLY A 92 20.77 33.91 22.66
C GLY A 92 20.33 32.46 22.89
N PHE A 93 21.23 31.51 22.67
CA PHE A 93 20.92 30.06 22.69
C PHE A 93 20.43 29.51 24.03
N THR A 94 20.78 30.14 25.15
CA THR A 94 20.33 29.71 26.49
C THR A 94 18.82 29.85 26.66
N SER A 95 18.20 30.78 25.95
CA SER A 95 16.77 31.05 26.03
C SER A 95 15.89 29.98 25.37
N VAL A 96 16.44 29.16 24.47
CA VAL A 96 15.67 28.18 23.67
C VAL A 96 16.05 26.70 23.93
N ALA A 97 17.03 26.45 24.79
CA ALA A 97 17.63 25.12 24.96
C ALA A 97 16.61 24.06 25.41
N ARG A 98 15.64 24.47 26.23
CA ARG A 98 14.59 23.59 26.74
C ARG A 98 13.55 23.28 25.66
N GLU A 99 13.11 24.26 24.88
CA GLU A 99 12.20 24.03 23.76
C GLU A 99 12.82 23.16 22.66
N ILE A 100 14.11 23.34 22.35
CA ILE A 100 14.81 22.51 21.35
C ILE A 100 14.79 21.03 21.75
N THR A 101 15.01 20.73 23.03
CA THR A 101 14.99 19.36 23.54
C THR A 101 13.57 18.76 23.45
N SER A 102 12.54 19.55 23.74
CA SER A 102 11.15 19.13 23.60
C SER A 102 10.77 18.87 22.13
N LEU A 103 11.18 19.76 21.23
CA LEU A 103 10.96 19.65 19.79
C LEU A 103 11.60 18.39 19.22
N ARG A 104 12.84 18.09 19.63
CA ARG A 104 13.54 16.85 19.25
C ARG A 104 12.71 15.62 19.61
N ASN A 105 12.20 15.55 20.84
CA ASN A 105 11.43 14.39 21.30
C ASN A 105 10.14 14.22 20.48
N MET A 106 9.42 15.31 20.20
CA MET A 106 8.22 15.26 19.36
C MET A 106 8.52 14.79 17.92
N ILE A 107 9.62 15.27 17.31
CA ILE A 107 10.03 14.80 15.97
C ILE A 107 10.37 13.30 15.99
N VAL A 108 11.09 12.83 17.01
CA VAL A 108 11.42 11.40 17.17
C VAL A 108 10.15 10.56 17.31
N ASP A 109 9.19 10.99 18.11
CA ASP A 109 7.92 10.28 18.29
C ASP A 109 7.10 10.21 16.99
N ILE A 110 7.03 11.32 16.25
CA ILE A 110 6.35 11.36 14.94
C ILE A 110 7.03 10.42 13.94
N ILE A 111 8.37 10.39 13.90
CA ILE A 111 9.13 9.49 13.03
C ILE A 111 8.89 8.03 13.42
N ASN A 112 8.87 7.71 14.72
CA ASN A 112 8.59 6.36 15.20
C ASN A 112 7.18 5.90 14.84
N HIS A 113 6.18 6.78 14.98
CA HIS A 113 4.81 6.50 14.59
C HIS A 113 4.70 6.17 13.10
N LEU A 114 5.27 7.02 12.24
CA LEU A 114 5.37 6.75 10.80
C LEU A 114 6.14 5.44 10.53
N SER A 115 7.17 5.16 11.33
CA SER A 115 8.03 3.99 11.17
C SER A 115 7.32 2.67 11.44
N ASP A 116 6.50 2.65 12.48
CA ASP A 116 5.77 1.45 12.85
C ASP A 116 4.56 1.23 11.93
N ASP A 117 3.94 2.30 11.46
CA ASP A 117 2.85 2.22 10.49
C ASP A 117 3.30 1.62 9.14
N TRP A 118 4.47 2.02 8.59
CA TRP A 118 4.97 1.38 7.36
C TRP A 118 5.37 -0.09 7.56
N LYS A 119 5.89 -0.47 8.74
CA LYS A 119 6.20 -1.88 9.07
C LYS A 119 4.94 -2.71 9.20
N ASN A 120 3.87 -2.17 9.80
CA ASN A 120 2.58 -2.82 9.93
C ASN A 120 1.94 -3.06 8.55
N TYR A 121 2.07 -2.10 7.62
CA TYR A 121 1.69 -2.29 6.22
C TYR A 121 2.49 -3.39 5.50
N ALA A 122 3.77 -3.52 5.80
CA ALA A 122 4.61 -4.58 5.21
C ALA A 122 4.26 -5.98 5.76
N LYS A 123 3.87 -6.07 7.04
CA LYS A 123 3.54 -7.33 7.73
C LYS A 123 2.15 -7.88 7.39
N SER A 124 1.18 -7.00 7.12
CA SER A 124 -0.19 -7.35 6.65
C SER A 124 -0.20 -7.98 5.24
N ARG A 125 0.94 -7.98 4.54
CA ARG A 125 1.07 -8.38 3.14
C ARG A 125 1.38 -9.88 2.92
N PHE A 126 1.34 -10.71 3.97
CA PHE A 126 1.61 -12.15 3.91
C PHE A 126 0.57 -12.95 4.69
#